data_AF-A0A2G9TH73-F1
#
_entry.id   AF-A0A2G9TH73-F1
#
_cell.length_a   1.000
_cell.length_b   1.000
_cell.length_c   1.000
_cell.angle_alpha   90.00
_cell.angle_beta   90.00
_cell.angle_gamma   90.00
#
_symmetry.space_group_name_H-M   'P 1'
#
loop_
_entity.id
_entity.type
_entity.pdbx_description
1 polymer ?
#
loop_
_entity_poly.entity_id
_entity_poly.type
_entity_poly.pdbx_seq_one_letter_code
_entity_poly.pdbx_strand_id
1 'polypeptide(L)'
;MQICEDRKVVVLGEGSVLFLIVAPVSSAVTVVDSNPHFRDIISKYISYYNFKNVNVVENVADVSTESAVLYGICEKFDHLQNTAAPVGIVNGFDLSLFDDISQKARQATDALVDIHPLWEYEGVVSGKKFEVLRFDLRQEPHDVEVNFEVPCR
;
A
#
# COMPACT_ATOMS: atom_id res chain seq x y z
N MET A 1 -3.84 -9.09 18.93
CA MET A 1 -5.32 -9.09 18.84
C MET A 1 -5.99 -8.04 19.72
N GLN A 2 -5.38 -7.60 20.83
CA GLN A 2 -5.93 -6.58 21.74
C GLN A 2 -6.31 -5.23 21.07
N ILE A 3 -5.75 -4.94 19.89
CA ILE A 3 -6.04 -3.72 19.11
C ILE A 3 -7.47 -3.74 18.54
N CYS A 4 -8.05 -4.92 18.27
CA CYS A 4 -9.36 -5.07 17.62
C CYS A 4 -10.50 -5.34 18.60
N GLU A 5 -10.20 -5.55 19.88
CA GLU A 5 -11.16 -5.93 20.91
C GLU A 5 -12.23 -4.85 21.09
N ASP A 6 -13.51 -5.25 21.01
CA ASP A 6 -14.69 -4.38 21.09
C ASP A 6 -14.78 -3.25 20.06
N ARG A 7 -13.94 -3.26 19.01
CA ARG A 7 -13.95 -2.23 17.95
C ARG A 7 -14.76 -2.65 16.74
N LYS A 8 -15.23 -1.65 15.98
CA LYS A 8 -15.71 -1.84 14.60
C LYS A 8 -14.49 -1.97 13.68
N VAL A 9 -14.40 -3.07 12.96
CA VAL A 9 -13.27 -3.40 12.10
C VAL A 9 -13.72 -3.42 10.65
N VAL A 10 -12.91 -2.84 9.77
CA VAL A 10 -13.11 -2.93 8.32
C VAL A 10 -12.03 -3.84 7.76
N VAL A 11 -12.43 -4.84 7.01
CA VAL A 11 -11.52 -5.71 6.24
C VAL A 11 -11.61 -5.27 4.78
N LEU A 12 -10.55 -4.64 4.30
CA LEU A 12 -10.39 -4.26 2.90
C LEU A 12 -9.57 -5.33 2.18
N GLY A 13 -10.06 -5.79 1.03
CA GLY A 13 -9.30 -6.66 0.14
C GLY A 13 -10.19 -7.64 -0.60
N GLU A 14 -9.89 -7.85 -1.88
CA GLU A 14 -10.58 -8.83 -2.73
C GLU A 14 -10.22 -10.26 -2.28
N GLY A 15 -11.22 -11.06 -1.92
CA GLY A 15 -11.04 -12.43 -1.42
C GLY A 15 -10.46 -12.54 -0.01
N SER A 16 -10.48 -11.46 0.79
CA SER A 16 -9.87 -11.47 2.13
C SER A 16 -10.68 -12.30 3.14
N VAL A 17 -10.02 -13.28 3.77
CA VAL A 17 -10.58 -14.10 4.86
C VAL A 17 -10.20 -13.61 6.26
N LEU A 18 -9.57 -12.43 6.36
CA LEU A 18 -9.12 -11.87 7.64
C LEU A 18 -10.26 -11.69 8.65
N PHE A 19 -11.49 -11.50 8.15
CA PHE A 19 -12.70 -11.39 8.98
C PHE A 19 -12.91 -12.61 9.90
N LEU A 20 -12.48 -13.81 9.49
CA LEU A 20 -12.59 -15.04 10.29
C LEU A 20 -11.83 -14.93 11.63
N ILE A 21 -10.75 -14.16 11.63
CA ILE A 21 -9.84 -13.99 12.76
C ILE A 21 -10.31 -12.86 13.67
N VAL A 22 -10.88 -11.78 13.10
CA VAL A 22 -11.28 -10.60 13.87
C VAL A 22 -12.72 -10.67 14.39
N ALA A 23 -13.63 -11.35 13.68
CA ALA A 23 -15.04 -11.45 14.07
C ALA A 23 -15.29 -11.96 15.50
N PRO A 24 -14.51 -12.93 16.06
CA PRO A 24 -14.70 -13.38 17.44
C PRO A 24 -14.38 -12.35 18.53
N VAL A 25 -13.56 -11.35 18.23
CA VAL A 25 -13.06 -10.37 19.21
C VAL A 25 -13.58 -8.94 18.98
N SER A 26 -14.11 -8.65 17.80
CA SER A 26 -14.61 -7.33 17.42
C SER A 26 -16.10 -7.16 17.69
N SER A 27 -16.54 -5.92 17.96
CA SER A 27 -17.97 -5.62 18.13
C SER A 27 -18.75 -5.68 16.80
N ALA A 28 -18.13 -5.31 15.69
CA ALA A 28 -18.65 -5.49 14.33
C ALA A 28 -17.53 -5.56 13.30
N VAL A 29 -17.76 -6.28 12.20
CA VAL A 29 -16.84 -6.38 11.06
C VAL A 29 -17.56 -6.03 9.78
N THR A 30 -16.99 -5.15 8.98
CA THR A 30 -17.43 -4.90 7.59
C THR A 30 -16.36 -5.40 6.63
N VAL A 31 -16.71 -6.35 5.77
CA VAL A 31 -15.83 -6.86 4.71
C VAL A 31 -16.20 -6.16 3.41
N VAL A 32 -15.22 -5.52 2.76
CA VAL A 32 -15.41 -4.87 1.46
C VAL A 32 -14.82 -5.76 0.38
N ASP A 33 -15.68 -6.28 -0.50
CA ASP A 33 -15.28 -7.12 -1.61
C ASP A 33 -16.13 -6.82 -2.85
N SER A 34 -15.48 -6.29 -3.90
CA SER A 34 -16.14 -5.96 -5.16
C SER A 34 -16.52 -7.22 -5.95
N ASN A 35 -15.86 -8.35 -5.71
CA ASN A 35 -16.03 -9.57 -6.48
C ASN A 35 -17.22 -10.40 -5.98
N PRO A 36 -18.26 -10.62 -6.81
CA PRO A 36 -19.45 -11.35 -6.37
C PRO A 36 -19.16 -12.82 -6.02
N HIS A 37 -18.16 -13.46 -6.64
CA HIS A 37 -17.81 -14.85 -6.33
C HIS A 37 -17.18 -14.97 -4.94
N PHE A 38 -16.29 -14.04 -4.57
CA PHE A 38 -15.73 -14.04 -3.23
C PHE A 38 -16.76 -13.67 -2.18
N ARG A 39 -17.70 -12.75 -2.47
CA ARG A 39 -18.83 -12.46 -1.57
C ARG A 39 -19.69 -13.69 -1.29
N ASP A 40 -19.94 -14.55 -2.26
CA ASP A 40 -20.65 -15.83 -2.06
C ASP A 40 -19.86 -16.78 -1.14
N ILE A 41 -18.55 -16.91 -1.36
CA ILE A 41 -17.66 -17.72 -0.52
C ILE A 41 -17.63 -17.18 0.93
N ILE A 42 -17.48 -15.86 1.09
CA ILE A 42 -17.50 -15.18 2.40
C ILE A 42 -18.84 -15.43 3.10
N SER A 43 -19.97 -15.30 2.39
CA SER A 43 -21.31 -15.54 2.93
C SER A 43 -21.49 -16.98 3.44
N LYS A 44 -20.92 -17.97 2.72
CA LYS A 44 -20.89 -19.37 3.17
C LYS A 44 -20.13 -19.54 4.48
N TYR A 45 -18.97 -18.89 4.63
CA TYR A 45 -18.20 -18.94 5.87
C TYR A 45 -18.90 -18.22 7.03
N ILE A 46 -19.53 -17.06 6.77
CA ILE A 46 -20.34 -16.34 7.77
C ILE A 46 -21.46 -17.25 8.30
N SER A 47 -22.18 -17.91 7.40
CA SER A 47 -23.24 -18.86 7.73
C SER A 47 -22.71 -20.05 8.52
N TYR A 48 -21.61 -20.67 8.06
CA TYR A 48 -21.00 -21.83 8.69
C TYR A 48 -20.55 -21.56 10.13
N TYR A 49 -19.89 -20.43 10.38
CA TYR A 49 -19.42 -20.04 11.72
C TYR A 49 -20.48 -19.27 12.54
N ASN A 50 -21.66 -19.02 11.96
CA ASN A 50 -22.76 -18.28 12.58
C ASN A 50 -22.35 -16.88 13.07
N PHE A 51 -21.54 -16.17 12.28
CA PHE A 51 -21.14 -14.81 12.59
C PHE A 51 -22.32 -13.84 12.39
N LYS A 52 -22.76 -13.19 13.47
CA LYS A 52 -23.87 -12.23 13.45
C LYS A 52 -23.43 -10.78 13.33
N ASN A 53 -22.15 -10.53 13.60
CA ASN A 53 -21.52 -9.21 13.64
C ASN A 53 -20.74 -8.90 12.37
N VAL A 54 -20.85 -9.71 11.31
CA VAL A 54 -20.14 -9.52 10.05
C VAL A 54 -21.12 -9.06 8.97
N ASN A 55 -20.82 -7.92 8.34
CA ASN A 55 -21.51 -7.40 7.17
C ASN A 55 -20.56 -7.43 5.96
N VAL A 56 -21.09 -7.68 4.77
CA VAL A 56 -20.32 -7.69 3.52
C VAL A 56 -20.88 -6.63 2.60
N VAL A 57 -20.03 -5.73 2.14
CA VAL A 57 -20.39 -4.63 1.22
C VAL A 57 -19.59 -4.74 -0.06
N GLU A 58 -20.14 -4.20 -1.15
CA GLU A 58 -19.51 -4.22 -2.46
C GLU A 58 -18.48 -3.12 -2.63
N ASN A 59 -18.82 -1.92 -2.15
CA ASN A 59 -18.06 -0.71 -2.43
C ASN A 59 -17.39 -0.19 -1.17
N VAL A 60 -16.14 0.27 -1.32
CA VAL A 60 -15.41 0.93 -0.24
C VAL A 60 -16.09 2.23 0.20
N ALA A 61 -16.84 2.90 -0.68
CA ALA A 61 -17.64 4.08 -0.37
C ALA A 61 -18.72 3.83 0.69
N ASP A 62 -19.17 2.58 0.84
CA ASP A 62 -20.14 2.19 1.88
C ASP A 62 -19.49 2.09 3.27
N VAL A 63 -18.18 2.32 3.37
CA VAL A 63 -17.40 2.30 4.59
C VAL A 63 -16.87 3.68 4.91
N SER A 64 -17.21 4.20 6.09
CA SER A 64 -16.65 5.45 6.58
C SER A 64 -15.24 5.22 7.11
N THR A 65 -14.24 5.64 6.34
CA THR A 65 -12.87 5.87 6.80
C THR A 65 -12.71 7.36 7.11
N GLU A 66 -12.14 7.70 8.27
CA GLU A 66 -12.04 9.10 8.69
C GLU A 66 -10.88 9.84 8.02
N SER A 67 -9.74 9.16 7.81
CA SER A 67 -8.57 9.75 7.17
C SER A 67 -7.60 8.69 6.65
N ALA A 68 -6.78 9.08 5.67
CA ALA A 68 -5.62 8.31 5.21
C ALA A 68 -4.37 9.20 5.22
N VAL A 69 -3.19 8.60 5.41
CA VAL A 69 -1.93 9.34 5.45
C VAL A 69 -0.89 8.60 4.61
N LEU A 70 -0.31 9.30 3.64
CA LEU A 70 0.86 8.85 2.89
C LEU A 70 2.12 9.20 3.68
N TYR A 71 2.93 8.19 3.96
CA TYR A 71 4.22 8.36 4.63
C TYR A 71 5.38 8.08 3.68
N GLY A 72 6.48 8.79 3.89
CA GLY A 72 7.77 8.53 3.28
C GLY A 72 8.79 8.11 4.34
N ILE A 73 9.76 7.30 3.95
CA ILE A 73 10.92 6.97 4.78
C ILE A 73 12.16 6.85 3.90
N CYS A 74 13.29 7.35 4.39
CA CYS A 74 14.57 7.20 3.70
C CYS A 74 15.22 5.88 4.11
N GLU A 75 15.43 5.00 3.14
CA GLU A 75 16.08 3.71 3.33
C GLU A 75 17.29 3.59 2.40
N LYS A 76 18.39 3.06 2.93
CA LYS A 76 19.55 2.68 2.15
C LYS A 76 19.48 1.18 1.93
N PHE A 77 19.10 0.78 0.72
CA PHE A 77 19.11 -0.62 0.33
C PHE A 77 20.53 -1.13 0.07
N ASP A 78 20.73 -2.43 0.24
CA ASP A 78 22.01 -3.07 -0.07
C ASP A 78 22.18 -3.31 -1.58
N HIS A 79 21.11 -3.72 -2.25
CA HIS A 79 21.14 -4.11 -3.66
C HIS A 79 20.00 -3.55 -4.53
N LEU A 80 18.86 -3.18 -3.95
CA LEU A 80 17.67 -2.78 -4.73
C LEU A 80 17.96 -1.56 -5.62
N GLN A 81 18.73 -0.59 -5.14
CA GLN A 81 19.08 0.61 -5.90
C GLN A 81 19.85 0.31 -7.21
N ASN A 82 20.50 -0.85 -7.30
CA ASN A 82 21.28 -1.24 -8.48
C ASN A 82 20.39 -1.55 -9.70
N THR A 83 19.08 -1.78 -9.51
CA THR A 83 18.14 -1.99 -10.63
C THR A 83 17.87 -0.71 -11.40
N ALA A 84 18.04 0.45 -10.76
CA ALA A 84 17.74 1.76 -11.33
C ALA A 84 18.99 2.62 -11.56
N ALA A 85 20.12 2.29 -10.92
CA ALA A 85 21.37 3.03 -11.05
C ALA A 85 21.98 2.92 -12.46
N PRO A 86 22.69 3.96 -12.94
CA PRO A 86 23.48 3.86 -14.17
C PRO A 86 24.51 2.72 -14.11
N VAL A 87 24.73 2.07 -15.24
CA VAL A 87 25.62 0.91 -15.39
C VAL A 87 27.10 1.34 -15.36
N GLY A 88 27.44 2.41 -16.08
CA GLY A 88 28.79 2.95 -16.17
C GLY A 88 29.78 2.03 -16.89
N ILE A 89 30.92 1.75 -16.25
CA ILE A 89 31.99 0.91 -16.82
C ILE A 89 31.93 -0.48 -16.19
N VAL A 90 31.74 -1.51 -17.02
CA VAL A 90 31.66 -2.91 -16.58
C VAL A 90 32.73 -3.74 -17.27
N ASN A 91 33.57 -4.42 -16.49
CA ASN A 91 34.68 -5.24 -17.00
C ASN A 91 35.62 -4.50 -17.98
N GLY A 92 35.80 -3.19 -17.78
CA GLY A 92 36.63 -2.34 -18.66
C GLY A 92 35.95 -1.87 -19.94
N PHE A 93 34.68 -2.23 -20.16
CA PHE A 93 33.88 -1.71 -21.27
C PHE A 93 33.04 -0.52 -20.79
N ASP A 94 33.14 0.59 -21.51
CA ASP A 94 32.35 1.78 -21.25
C ASP A 94 30.94 1.63 -21.85
N LEU A 95 29.93 1.62 -20.99
CA LEU A 95 28.51 1.53 -21.35
C LEU A 95 27.76 2.84 -21.09
N SER A 96 28.46 3.97 -20.91
CA SER A 96 27.84 5.28 -20.69
C SER A 96 26.84 5.67 -21.78
N LEU A 97 27.09 5.33 -23.05
CA LEU A 97 26.13 5.58 -24.14
C LEU A 97 24.82 4.80 -23.94
N PHE A 98 24.90 3.58 -23.40
CA PHE A 98 23.70 2.81 -23.06
C PHE A 98 22.94 3.49 -21.92
N ASP A 99 23.64 3.97 -20.89
CA ASP A 99 23.01 4.72 -19.79
C ASP A 99 22.27 5.95 -20.30
N ASP A 100 22.87 6.74 -21.18
CA ASP A 100 22.23 7.93 -21.75
C ASP A 100 20.91 7.63 -22.46
N ILE A 101 20.89 6.56 -23.26
CA ILE A 101 19.68 6.17 -24.02
C ILE A 101 18.65 5.55 -23.09
N SER A 102 19.09 4.66 -22.19
CA SER A 102 18.22 3.96 -21.24
C SER A 102 17.56 4.94 -20.28
N GLN A 103 18.32 5.84 -19.65
CA GLN A 103 17.80 6.82 -18.70
C GLN A 103 16.82 7.80 -19.38
N LYS A 104 17.10 8.24 -20.62
CA LYS A 104 16.16 9.07 -21.39
C LYS A 104 14.85 8.34 -21.70
N ALA A 105 14.93 7.06 -22.06
CA ALA A 105 13.73 6.25 -22.30
C ALA A 105 12.90 6.11 -21.01
N ARG A 106 13.55 5.75 -19.89
CA ARG A 106 12.91 5.63 -18.58
C ARG A 106 12.25 6.94 -18.14
N GLN A 107 12.96 8.07 -18.26
CA GLN A 107 12.40 9.39 -17.96
C GLN A 107 11.16 9.74 -18.80
N ALA A 108 11.06 9.22 -20.02
CA ALA A 108 9.94 9.49 -20.91
C ALA A 108 8.73 8.58 -20.66
N THR A 109 8.92 7.35 -20.17
CA THR A 109 7.87 6.33 -20.14
C THR A 109 7.58 5.75 -18.77
N ASP A 110 8.54 5.74 -17.86
CA ASP A 110 8.41 5.04 -16.58
C ASP A 110 7.69 5.91 -15.55
N ALA A 111 7.04 5.25 -14.60
CA ALA A 111 6.48 5.93 -13.44
C ALA A 111 7.61 6.53 -12.59
N LEU A 112 7.34 7.68 -11.96
CA LEU A 112 8.31 8.32 -11.07
C LEU A 112 8.63 7.48 -9.81
N VAL A 113 7.69 6.63 -9.39
CA VAL A 113 7.79 5.77 -8.21
C VAL A 113 7.63 4.32 -8.62
N ASP A 114 8.69 3.54 -8.43
CA ASP A 114 8.70 2.10 -8.70
C ASP A 114 7.98 1.31 -7.60
N ILE A 115 7.41 0.16 -7.98
CA ILE A 115 6.67 -0.73 -7.08
C ILE A 115 7.47 -2.02 -6.89
N HIS A 116 7.84 -2.33 -5.64
CA HIS A 116 8.61 -3.53 -5.29
C HIS A 116 8.07 -4.22 -4.02
N PRO A 117 8.19 -5.56 -3.93
CA PRO A 117 7.99 -6.29 -2.67
C PRO A 117 9.20 -6.07 -1.73
N LEU A 118 9.20 -4.95 -0.99
CA LEU A 118 10.37 -4.53 -0.19
C LEU A 118 10.85 -5.55 0.86
N TRP A 119 10.03 -6.53 1.25
CA TRP A 119 10.43 -7.61 2.17
C TRP A 119 11.48 -8.57 1.58
N GLU A 120 11.63 -8.60 0.26
CA GLU A 120 12.65 -9.41 -0.44
C GLU A 120 14.03 -8.73 -0.48
N TYR A 121 14.12 -7.47 -0.03
CA TYR A 121 15.32 -6.66 -0.13
C TYR A 121 15.82 -6.25 1.25
N GLU A 122 17.11 -6.47 1.48
CA GLU A 122 17.80 -5.99 2.68
C GLU A 122 18.16 -4.51 2.56
N GLY A 123 18.15 -3.83 3.71
CA GLY A 123 18.42 -2.41 3.79
C GLY A 123 18.48 -1.91 5.23
N VAL A 124 18.98 -0.68 5.36
CA VAL A 124 19.02 0.04 6.64
C VAL A 124 18.27 1.35 6.50
N VAL A 125 17.27 1.53 7.35
CA VAL A 125 16.53 2.78 7.48
C VAL A 125 17.48 3.89 7.95
N SER A 126 17.63 4.94 7.13
CA SER A 126 18.57 6.04 7.35
C SER A 126 17.90 7.28 7.98
N GLY A 127 16.57 7.32 7.99
CA GLY A 127 15.79 8.46 8.49
C GLY A 127 14.54 8.08 9.26
N LYS A 128 13.94 9.07 9.92
CA LYS A 128 12.61 8.89 10.52
C LYS A 128 11.55 8.92 9.42
N LYS A 129 10.47 8.15 9.60
CA LYS A 129 9.29 8.30 8.75
C LYS A 129 8.76 9.74 8.85
N PHE A 130 8.31 10.29 7.73
CA PHE A 130 7.71 11.61 7.66
C PHE A 130 6.39 11.55 6.88
N GLU A 131 5.46 12.42 7.24
CA GLU A 131 4.17 12.53 6.57
C GLU A 131 4.37 13.29 5.26
N VAL A 132 3.97 12.67 4.15
CA VAL A 132 4.00 13.27 2.81
C VAL A 132 2.67 13.98 2.58
N LEU A 133 1.56 13.29 2.80
CA LEU A 133 0.23 13.83 2.55
C LEU A 133 -0.80 13.21 3.50
N ARG A 134 -1.81 13.99 3.86
CA ARG A 134 -2.96 13.52 4.63
C ARG A 134 -4.24 13.83 3.89
N PHE A 135 -5.10 12.83 3.82
CA PHE A 135 -6.39 12.88 3.18
C PHE A 135 -7.48 12.81 4.24
N ASP A 136 -8.40 13.78 4.24
CA ASP A 136 -9.68 13.65 4.94
C ASP A 136 -10.67 12.98 3.99
N LEU A 137 -10.97 11.70 4.25
CA LEU A 137 -11.79 10.89 3.37
C LEU A 137 -13.30 11.18 3.53
N ARG A 138 -13.66 12.14 4.38
CA ARG A 138 -15.04 12.63 4.55
C ARG A 138 -15.34 13.82 3.65
N GLN A 139 -14.32 14.38 3.00
CA GLN A 139 -14.42 15.52 2.10
C GLN A 139 -14.31 15.05 0.66
N GLU A 140 -14.98 15.76 -0.25
CA GLU A 140 -14.79 15.54 -1.69
C GLU A 140 -13.33 15.82 -2.09
N PRO A 141 -12.79 15.09 -3.08
CA PRO A 141 -11.44 15.32 -3.56
C PRO A 141 -11.23 16.78 -3.96
N HIS A 142 -10.17 17.38 -3.43
CA HIS A 142 -9.74 18.72 -3.79
C HIS A 142 -8.24 18.70 -4.07
N ASP A 143 -7.77 19.67 -4.86
CA ASP A 143 -6.34 19.83 -5.10
C ASP A 143 -5.61 20.08 -3.77
N VAL A 144 -4.45 19.45 -3.60
CA VAL A 144 -3.64 19.58 -2.39
C VAL A 144 -2.35 20.30 -2.74
N GLU A 145 -2.15 21.48 -2.16
CA GLU A 145 -0.89 22.21 -2.26
C GLU A 145 0.15 21.55 -1.35
N VAL A 146 1.20 21.04 -1.97
CA VAL A 146 2.25 20.31 -1.29
C VAL A 146 3.34 21.28 -0.82
N ASN A 147 3.40 21.54 0.49
CA ASN A 147 4.43 22.38 1.12
C ASN A 147 5.53 21.52 1.77
N PHE A 148 6.28 20.74 0.99
CA PHE A 148 7.51 20.13 1.49
C PHE A 148 8.69 20.36 0.53
N GLU A 149 9.81 20.79 1.09
CA GLU A 149 11.11 20.72 0.43
C GLU A 149 11.71 19.35 0.74
N VAL A 150 11.94 18.54 -0.28
CA VAL A 150 12.74 17.31 -0.12
C VAL A 150 14.19 17.76 0.05
N PRO A 151 14.84 17.49 1.19
CA PRO A 151 16.25 17.82 1.36
C PRO A 151 17.08 16.85 0.50
N CYS A 152 17.26 17.17 -0.78
CA CYS A 152 18.26 16.53 -1.62
C CYS A 152 19.63 16.97 -1.11
N ARG A 153 20.40 16.02 -0.57
CA ARG A 153 21.84 16.17 -0.36
C ARG A 153 22.60 15.67 -1.57
#